data_AF-A0A1F7VAZ3-F1
#
_entry.id   AF-A0A1F7VAZ3-F1
#
_cell.length_a   1.000
_cell.length_b   1.000
_cell.length_c   1.000
_cell.angle_alpha   90.00
_cell.angle_beta   90.00
_cell.angle_gamma   90.00
#
_symmetry.space_group_name_H-M   'P 1'
#
loop_
_entity.id
_entity.type
_entity.pdbx_description
1 polymer ?
#
loop_
_entity_poly.entity_id
_entity_poly.type
_entity_poly.pdbx_seq_one_letter_code
_entity_poly.pdbx_strand_id
1 'polypeptide(L)'
;MTSDILYALTSSHARARLLEYFTNFQGEVQFRELQRNLSINPRQLTLQLKKLKEINFIHERTEGKRKFYCANIHTSYFSPLQQFVKSLKVDHGEWFRWERAGTIHHLYIVLEAAMRPMYEYFRLSWPLTLIIFKGENALWCNRMEDLSHLGEKIIQWYQQTNVKKYNDDIQTQTKKLERVYFSIQSADVPKLPIKQLGNLYQELHDEYTRWFALLWTTEPVAIRAEEVLKMELKDASEREFALLTSTTHVSFTQEIEDSLQAIVSALRRTHGSPHDPRILAMIDAFQQNYFWMHNNYFETKVLQREHIILEIKKRLMAPVTEGGYAHVASAQKLALMEKLRLGAHTRALIEISDHFIYLQD
;
A
#
# COMPACT_ATOMS: atom_id res chain seq x y z
N MET A 1 7.57 21.33 4.75
CA MET A 1 7.21 20.02 4.20
C MET A 1 8.37 19.02 4.19
N THR A 2 9.57 19.33 3.64
CA THR A 2 10.77 18.46 3.78
C THR A 2 11.06 18.08 5.24
N SER A 3 10.94 19.06 6.14
CA SER A 3 11.13 18.88 7.57
C SER A 3 10.21 17.83 8.20
N ASP A 4 9.06 17.50 7.62
CA ASP A 4 8.08 16.61 8.26
C ASP A 4 8.39 15.13 7.98
N ILE A 5 8.88 14.81 6.78
CA ILE A 5 9.42 13.47 6.46
C ILE A 5 10.73 13.23 7.21
N LEU A 6 11.62 14.22 7.25
CA LEU A 6 12.84 14.13 8.06
C LEU A 6 12.53 14.03 9.55
N TYR A 7 11.47 14.69 10.02
CA TYR A 7 10.97 14.50 11.37
C TYR A 7 10.47 13.07 11.57
N ALA A 8 9.69 12.52 10.63
CA ALA A 8 9.25 11.14 10.71
C ALA A 8 10.43 10.17 10.82
N LEU A 9 11.51 10.37 10.06
CA LEU A 9 12.71 9.54 10.15
C LEU A 9 13.49 9.69 11.47
N THR A 10 13.62 10.93 11.96
CA THR A 10 14.52 11.24 13.09
C THR A 10 13.83 11.28 14.44
N SER A 11 12.50 11.33 14.46
CA SER A 11 11.65 11.63 15.61
C SER A 11 12.11 12.89 16.38
N SER A 12 12.71 13.86 15.66
CA SER A 12 13.22 15.10 16.25
C SER A 12 13.24 16.26 15.26
N HIS A 13 12.39 17.28 15.48
CA HIS A 13 12.36 18.48 14.62
C HIS A 13 13.70 19.21 14.59
N ALA A 14 14.41 19.24 15.71
CA ALA A 14 15.74 19.85 15.78
C ALA A 14 16.75 19.09 14.91
N ARG A 15 16.75 17.75 14.94
CA ARG A 15 17.64 16.95 14.10
C ARG A 15 17.27 17.07 12.62
N ALA A 16 15.99 17.00 12.28
CA ALA A 16 15.49 17.18 10.92
C ALA A 16 15.99 18.50 10.30
N ARG A 17 15.80 19.63 11.00
CA ARG A 17 16.26 20.95 10.57
C ARG A 17 17.78 21.03 10.42
N LEU A 18 18.55 20.41 11.32
CA LEU A 18 20.01 20.38 11.23
C LEU A 18 20.50 19.55 10.06
N LEU A 19 19.90 18.37 9.81
CA LEU A 19 20.22 17.54 8.66
C LEU A 19 19.92 18.29 7.36
N GLU A 20 18.76 18.94 7.27
CA GLU A 20 18.39 19.76 6.11
C GLU A 20 19.35 20.95 5.93
N TYR A 21 19.73 21.63 7.01
CA TYR A 21 20.67 22.74 6.93
C TYR A 21 22.06 22.29 6.43
N PHE A 22 22.69 21.32 7.09
CA PHE A 22 24.06 20.89 6.77
C PHE A 22 24.18 20.09 5.47
N THR A 23 23.09 19.51 4.96
CA THR A 23 23.08 18.92 3.61
C THR A 23 23.05 19.99 2.52
N ASN A 24 22.52 21.18 2.80
CA ASN A 24 22.43 22.29 1.83
C ASN A 24 23.48 23.39 2.03
N PHE A 25 24.15 23.44 3.17
CA PHE A 25 25.17 24.44 3.50
C PHE A 25 26.52 23.78 3.80
N GLN A 26 27.54 24.15 3.01
CA GLN A 26 28.91 23.60 3.14
C GLN A 26 29.89 24.54 3.86
N GLY A 27 29.43 25.72 4.30
CA GLY A 27 30.27 26.64 5.06
C GLY A 27 30.40 26.26 6.54
N GLU A 28 31.20 27.05 7.25
CA GLU A 28 31.27 27.01 8.71
C GLU A 28 30.24 28.01 9.29
N VAL A 29 29.51 27.59 10.32
CA VAL A 29 28.47 28.42 10.97
C VAL A 29 28.63 28.42 12.48
N GLN A 30 28.44 29.58 13.11
CA GLN A 30 28.54 29.73 14.55
C GLN A 30 27.29 29.16 15.26
N PHE A 31 27.45 28.60 16.48
CA PHE A 31 26.35 28.09 17.30
C PHE A 31 25.15 29.05 17.43
N ARG A 32 25.41 30.34 17.72
CA ARG A 32 24.35 31.34 17.90
C ARG A 32 23.60 31.63 16.60
N GLU A 33 24.29 31.54 15.47
CA GLU A 33 23.70 31.72 14.16
C GLU A 33 22.82 30.51 13.80
N LEU A 34 23.28 29.28 14.03
CA LEU A 34 22.45 28.07 13.90
C LEU A 34 21.16 28.17 14.74
N GLN A 35 21.29 28.59 16.00
CA GLN A 35 20.15 28.76 16.89
C GLN A 35 19.11 29.73 16.33
N ARG A 36 19.58 30.88 15.80
CA ARG A 36 18.72 31.90 15.22
C ARG A 36 18.09 31.44 13.90
N ASN A 37 18.90 30.91 12.99
CA ASN A 37 18.47 30.56 11.64
C ASN A 37 17.49 29.38 11.63
N LEU A 38 17.63 28.43 12.58
CA LEU A 38 16.78 27.24 12.65
C LEU A 38 15.69 27.31 13.74
N SER A 39 15.68 28.39 14.53
CA SER A 39 14.77 28.57 15.67
C SER A 39 14.71 27.35 16.60
N ILE A 40 15.88 26.80 16.96
CA ILE A 40 16.00 25.62 17.83
C ILE A 40 16.40 26.07 19.24
N ASN A 41 15.75 25.50 20.27
CA ASN A 41 16.12 25.75 21.67
C ASN A 41 17.60 25.40 21.94
N PRO A 42 18.38 26.22 22.66
CA PRO A 42 19.81 25.98 22.91
C PRO A 42 20.16 24.60 23.48
N ARG A 43 19.34 24.08 24.41
CA ARG A 43 19.55 22.76 25.02
C ARG A 43 19.37 21.65 23.98
N GLN A 44 18.32 21.75 23.17
CA GLN A 44 18.06 20.79 22.08
C GLN A 44 19.12 20.88 20.99
N LEU A 45 19.53 22.10 20.60
CA LEU A 45 20.59 22.32 19.62
C LEU A 45 21.91 21.68 20.08
N THR A 46 22.31 21.91 21.34
CA THR A 46 23.51 21.29 21.93
C THR A 46 23.43 19.77 21.90
N LEU A 47 22.30 19.19 22.30
CA LEU A 47 22.09 17.75 22.31
C LEU A 47 22.16 17.14 20.90
N GLN A 48 21.50 17.75 19.91
CA GLN A 48 21.49 17.22 18.55
C GLN A 48 22.84 17.42 17.84
N LEU A 49 23.54 18.55 18.03
CA LEU A 49 24.89 18.75 17.49
C LEU A 49 25.87 17.72 18.06
N LYS A 50 25.77 17.39 19.35
CA LYS A 50 26.56 16.31 19.95
C LYS A 50 26.29 14.97 19.23
N LYS A 51 25.02 14.60 19.03
CA LYS A 51 24.65 13.36 18.33
C LYS A 51 25.12 13.33 16.87
N LEU A 52 25.02 14.46 16.15
CA LEU A 52 25.48 14.56 14.77
C LEU A 52 27.01 14.45 14.66
N LYS A 53 27.73 14.97 15.65
CA LYS A 53 29.18 14.80 15.76
C LYS A 53 29.57 13.35 16.10
N GLU A 54 28.83 12.69 17.00
CA GLU A 54 29.05 11.28 17.37
C GLU A 54 28.96 10.35 16.16
N ILE A 55 28.04 10.61 15.23
CA ILE A 55 27.95 9.85 13.98
C ILE A 55 28.89 10.36 12.88
N ASN A 56 29.77 11.33 13.17
CA ASN A 56 30.70 11.95 12.22
C ASN A 56 30.05 12.75 11.08
N PHE A 57 28.80 13.21 11.23
CA PHE A 57 28.10 13.98 10.19
C PHE A 57 28.52 15.46 10.14
N ILE A 58 29.01 16.02 11.26
CA ILE A 58 29.51 17.39 11.34
C ILE A 58 30.86 17.44 12.06
N HIS A 59 31.65 18.47 11.75
CA HIS A 59 32.83 18.86 12.50
C HIS A 59 32.52 20.02 13.45
N GLU A 60 33.24 20.07 14.57
CA GLU A 60 33.16 21.16 15.55
C GLU A 60 34.56 21.79 15.69
N ARG A 61 34.64 23.11 15.51
CA ARG A 61 35.83 23.91 15.80
C ARG A 61 35.52 24.89 16.93
N THR A 62 36.46 25.06 17.85
CA THR A 62 36.34 26.06 18.92
C THR A 62 37.40 27.13 18.73
N GLU A 63 36.98 28.40 18.78
CA GLU A 63 37.86 29.56 18.70
C GLU A 63 37.51 30.53 19.83
N GLY A 64 38.42 30.64 20.82
CA GLY A 64 38.13 31.32 22.08
C GLY A 64 36.94 30.71 22.81
N LYS A 65 35.89 31.50 23.04
CA LYS A 65 34.62 31.07 23.67
C LYS A 65 33.52 30.70 22.66
N ARG A 66 33.84 30.69 21.36
CA ARG A 66 32.85 30.48 20.28
C ARG A 66 33.02 29.08 19.70
N LYS A 67 31.90 28.43 19.40
CA LYS A 67 31.83 27.14 18.71
C LYS A 67 31.29 27.32 17.31
N PHE A 68 31.93 26.64 16.38
CA PHE A 68 31.64 26.65 14.96
C PHE A 68 31.44 25.23 14.46
N TYR A 69 30.55 25.06 13.48
CA TYR A 69 30.19 23.76 12.95
C TYR A 69 30.15 23.79 11.42
N CYS A 70 30.59 22.71 10.79
CA CYS A 70 30.45 22.51 9.35
C CYS A 70 30.09 21.05 9.05
N ALA A 71 29.53 20.81 7.88
CA ALA A 71 29.20 19.46 7.42
C ALA A 71 30.48 18.64 7.14
N ASN A 72 30.49 17.37 7.52
CA ASN A 72 31.55 16.45 7.11
C ASN A 72 31.21 15.81 5.75
N ILE A 73 31.56 16.51 4.68
CA ILE A 73 31.26 16.09 3.30
C ILE A 73 32.04 14.84 2.84
N HIS A 74 33.05 14.43 3.61
CA HIS A 74 33.92 13.29 3.28
C HIS A 74 33.41 11.96 3.85
N THR A 75 32.30 11.95 4.61
CA THR A 75 31.69 10.68 5.03
C THR A 75 31.04 9.95 3.86
N SER A 76 31.14 8.62 3.84
CA SER A 76 30.62 7.77 2.76
C SER A 76 29.11 7.92 2.54
N TYR A 77 28.37 8.31 3.59
CA TYR A 77 26.92 8.48 3.54
C TYR A 77 26.48 9.94 3.33
N PHE A 78 27.39 10.93 3.29
CA PHE A 78 26.99 12.34 3.13
C PHE A 78 26.31 12.58 1.79
N SER A 79 26.93 12.13 0.68
CA SER A 79 26.38 12.32 -0.66
C SER A 79 25.03 11.60 -0.84
N PRO A 80 24.89 10.31 -0.46
CA PRO A 80 23.59 9.64 -0.43
C PRO A 80 22.52 10.38 0.39
N LEU A 81 22.86 10.84 1.61
CA LEU A 81 21.93 11.58 2.46
C LEU A 81 21.57 12.95 1.85
N GLN A 82 22.52 13.64 1.23
CA GLN A 82 22.25 14.91 0.55
C GLN A 82 21.31 14.70 -0.64
N GLN A 83 21.54 13.67 -1.45
CA GLN A 83 20.65 13.31 -2.56
C GLN A 83 19.26 12.97 -2.06
N PHE A 84 19.17 12.18 -0.99
CA PHE A 84 17.90 11.87 -0.33
C PHE A 84 17.17 13.12 0.16
N VAL A 85 17.84 14.00 0.92
CA VAL A 85 17.22 15.25 1.41
C VAL A 85 16.80 16.16 0.25
N LYS A 86 17.56 16.18 -0.85
CA LYS A 86 17.17 16.88 -2.07
C LYS A 86 15.93 16.27 -2.72
N SER A 87 15.82 14.93 -2.78
CA SER A 87 14.63 14.26 -3.34
C SER A 87 13.37 14.43 -2.48
N LEU A 88 13.52 14.80 -1.20
CA LEU A 88 12.41 15.16 -0.33
C LEU A 88 11.85 16.56 -0.60
N LYS A 89 12.64 17.45 -1.22
CA LYS A 89 12.17 18.80 -1.54
C LYS A 89 11.03 18.67 -2.53
N VAL A 90 9.94 19.34 -2.19
CA VAL A 90 8.74 19.30 -2.99
C VAL A 90 8.71 20.57 -3.81
N ASP A 91 9.10 20.46 -5.07
CA ASP A 91 8.89 21.55 -6.02
C ASP A 91 7.40 21.62 -6.41
N HIS A 92 6.70 20.46 -6.43
CA HIS A 92 5.27 20.32 -6.73
C HIS A 92 4.66 19.13 -5.93
N GLY A 93 3.59 19.36 -5.14
CA GLY A 93 2.79 18.31 -4.46
C GLY A 93 2.85 18.25 -2.91
N GLU A 94 2.08 17.34 -2.32
CA GLU A 94 2.13 17.00 -0.89
C GLU A 94 2.50 15.53 -0.68
N TRP A 95 3.18 15.22 0.43
CA TRP A 95 3.46 13.84 0.84
C TRP A 95 2.23 13.26 1.54
N PHE A 96 1.55 12.33 0.87
CA PHE A 96 0.52 11.51 1.50
C PHE A 96 1.17 10.49 2.42
N ARG A 97 0.55 10.31 3.60
CA ARG A 97 1.04 9.43 4.66
C ARG A 97 0.02 8.39 5.01
N TRP A 98 0.46 7.14 5.04
CA TRP A 98 -0.35 6.01 5.43
C TRP A 98 0.42 5.11 6.37
N GLU A 99 -0.17 4.80 7.53
CA GLU A 99 0.47 3.97 8.54
C GLU A 99 -0.30 2.66 8.72
N ARG A 100 0.43 1.56 8.71
CA ARG A 100 -0.08 0.20 8.93
C ARG A 100 0.93 -0.63 9.70
N ALA A 101 0.45 -1.65 10.40
CA ALA A 101 1.32 -2.68 10.96
C ALA A 101 2.05 -3.37 9.80
N GLY A 102 3.38 -3.50 9.90
CA GLY A 102 4.20 -4.08 8.84
C GLY A 102 5.63 -4.42 9.27
N THR A 103 6.17 -5.52 8.74
CA THR A 103 7.59 -5.86 8.86
C THR A 103 8.33 -5.64 7.54
N ILE A 104 9.65 -5.43 7.61
CA ILE A 104 10.51 -5.28 6.43
C ILE A 104 10.39 -6.50 5.53
N HIS A 105 10.39 -7.71 6.10
CA HIS A 105 10.39 -8.95 5.32
C HIS A 105 9.12 -9.09 4.46
N HIS A 106 7.94 -8.92 5.04
CA HIS A 106 6.69 -9.01 4.29
C HIS A 106 6.52 -7.88 3.27
N LEU A 107 6.95 -6.65 3.61
CA LEU A 107 6.82 -5.53 2.68
C LEU A 107 7.84 -5.56 1.54
N TYR A 108 9.02 -6.15 1.76
CA TYR A 108 10.08 -6.16 0.76
C TYR A 108 9.64 -6.84 -0.55
N ILE A 109 9.08 -8.06 -0.46
CA ILE A 109 8.63 -8.81 -1.64
C ILE A 109 7.50 -8.08 -2.39
N VAL A 110 6.59 -7.44 -1.65
CA VAL A 110 5.49 -6.65 -2.20
C VAL A 110 6.05 -5.44 -2.96
N LEU A 111 6.95 -4.67 -2.33
CA LEU A 111 7.53 -3.47 -2.92
C LEU A 111 8.49 -3.77 -4.08
N GLU A 112 9.21 -4.90 -4.06
CA GLU A 112 10.09 -5.27 -5.16
C GLU A 112 9.31 -5.45 -6.46
N ALA A 113 8.10 -6.02 -6.40
CA ALA A 113 7.24 -6.19 -7.56
C ALA A 113 6.93 -4.87 -8.28
N ALA A 114 6.85 -3.75 -7.55
CA ALA A 114 6.57 -2.41 -8.07
C ALA A 114 7.77 -1.77 -8.80
N MET A 115 8.96 -2.37 -8.66
CA MET A 115 10.22 -1.79 -9.15
C MET A 115 10.65 -2.41 -10.48
N ARG A 116 11.57 -3.37 -10.44
CA ARG A 116 12.15 -4.00 -11.64
C ARG A 116 11.12 -4.82 -12.42
N PRO A 117 10.30 -5.69 -11.80
CA PRO A 117 9.31 -6.48 -12.53
C PRO A 117 8.28 -5.61 -13.26
N MET A 118 7.77 -4.55 -12.61
CA MET A 118 6.88 -3.57 -13.24
C MET A 118 7.57 -2.88 -14.43
N TYR A 119 8.84 -2.47 -14.28
CA TYR A 119 9.59 -1.85 -15.37
C TYR A 119 9.81 -2.78 -16.56
N GLU A 120 10.09 -4.06 -16.30
CA GLU A 120 10.29 -5.05 -17.35
C GLU A 120 9.04 -5.24 -18.20
N TYR A 121 7.86 -5.18 -17.58
CA TYR A 121 6.57 -5.37 -18.25
C TYR A 121 6.03 -4.08 -18.89
N PHE A 122 5.93 -2.99 -18.13
CA PHE A 122 5.28 -1.75 -18.57
C PHE A 122 6.25 -0.68 -19.09
N ARG A 123 7.57 -0.83 -18.86
CA ARG A 123 8.57 0.25 -18.98
C ARG A 123 8.26 1.46 -18.09
N LEU A 124 7.50 1.22 -17.03
CA LEU A 124 7.12 2.15 -15.99
C LEU A 124 7.46 1.51 -14.64
N SER A 125 7.89 2.31 -13.67
CA SER A 125 8.13 1.85 -12.30
C SER A 125 7.31 2.67 -11.34
N TRP A 126 7.06 2.09 -10.17
CA TRP A 126 6.51 2.82 -9.04
C TRP A 126 7.37 4.05 -8.72
N PRO A 127 6.76 5.21 -8.42
CA PRO A 127 7.51 6.43 -8.12
C PRO A 127 8.25 6.33 -6.79
N LEU A 128 8.99 7.39 -6.44
CA LEU A 128 9.69 7.44 -5.16
C LEU A 128 8.69 7.32 -4.00
N THR A 129 8.79 6.21 -3.28
CA THR A 129 8.06 5.94 -2.04
C THR A 129 9.03 5.75 -0.90
N LEU A 130 8.70 6.30 0.26
CA LEU A 130 9.48 6.11 1.48
C LEU A 130 8.70 5.24 2.43
N ILE A 131 9.35 4.18 2.92
CA ILE A 131 8.79 3.30 3.94
C ILE A 131 9.65 3.45 5.19
N ILE A 132 9.04 3.99 6.25
CA ILE A 132 9.72 4.26 7.53
C ILE A 132 9.18 3.29 8.57
N PHE A 133 10.04 2.38 9.03
CA PHE A 133 9.68 1.41 10.06
C PHE A 133 9.88 1.99 11.45
N LYS A 134 8.84 1.93 12.28
CA LYS A 134 8.83 2.39 13.69
C LYS A 134 8.14 1.35 14.56
N GLY A 135 8.93 0.54 15.26
CA GLY A 135 8.38 -0.59 16.01
C GLY A 135 7.69 -1.58 15.06
N GLU A 136 6.41 -1.83 15.29
CA GLU A 136 5.58 -2.77 14.52
C GLU A 136 4.87 -2.12 13.32
N ASN A 137 5.04 -0.80 13.14
CA ASN A 137 4.39 -0.04 12.08
C ASN A 137 5.35 0.34 10.95
N ALA A 138 4.82 0.36 9.74
CA ALA A 138 5.42 0.96 8.56
C ALA A 138 4.62 2.23 8.17
N LEU A 139 5.31 3.36 8.12
CA LEU A 139 4.79 4.61 7.58
C LEU A 139 5.18 4.72 6.10
N TRP A 140 4.17 4.66 5.24
CA TRP A 140 4.26 4.85 3.81
C TRP A 140 4.11 6.32 3.47
N CYS A 141 5.07 6.86 2.72
CA CYS A 141 5.06 8.22 2.24
C CYS A 141 5.14 8.22 0.72
N ASN A 142 4.06 8.67 0.07
CA ASN A 142 3.94 8.79 -1.38
C ASN A 142 3.72 10.24 -1.77
N ARG A 143 4.13 10.61 -2.98
CA ARG A 143 3.67 11.85 -3.62
C ARG A 143 2.49 11.51 -4.51
N MET A 144 1.31 12.06 -4.20
CA MET A 144 0.08 11.73 -4.93
C MET A 144 0.16 12.14 -6.40
N GLU A 145 0.82 13.25 -6.69
CA GLU A 145 1.05 13.73 -8.05
C GLU A 145 1.88 12.74 -8.89
N ASP A 146 2.95 12.16 -8.30
CA ASP A 146 3.75 11.14 -8.99
C ASP A 146 2.92 9.89 -9.29
N LEU A 147 2.04 9.48 -8.35
CA LEU A 147 1.13 8.35 -8.54
C LEU A 147 0.08 8.65 -9.61
N SER A 148 -0.49 9.85 -9.62
CA SER A 148 -1.45 10.27 -10.64
C SER A 148 -0.81 10.30 -12.04
N HIS A 149 0.40 10.83 -12.17
CA HIS A 149 1.18 10.81 -13.42
C HIS A 149 1.51 9.38 -13.88
N LEU A 150 1.82 8.47 -12.96
CA LEU A 150 1.99 7.05 -13.29
C LEU A 150 0.67 6.44 -13.77
N GLY A 151 -0.44 6.72 -13.08
CA GLY A 151 -1.78 6.29 -13.44
C GLY A 151 -2.19 6.73 -14.85
N GLU A 152 -1.89 7.98 -15.22
CA GLU A 152 -2.13 8.49 -16.57
C GLU A 152 -1.40 7.68 -17.64
N LYS A 153 -0.11 7.39 -17.42
CA LYS A 153 0.69 6.57 -18.35
C LYS A 153 0.17 5.14 -18.46
N ILE A 154 -0.28 4.55 -17.35
CA ILE A 154 -0.87 3.21 -17.33
C ILE A 154 -2.21 3.20 -18.08
N ILE A 155 -3.08 4.19 -17.86
CA ILE A 155 -4.36 4.32 -18.58
C ILE A 155 -4.10 4.43 -20.09
N GLN A 156 -3.14 5.26 -20.51
CA GLN A 156 -2.75 5.38 -21.92
C GLN A 156 -2.22 4.06 -22.49
N TRP A 157 -1.33 3.38 -21.74
CA TRP A 157 -0.82 2.07 -22.13
C TRP A 157 -1.95 1.04 -22.26
N TYR A 158 -2.89 1.03 -21.33
CA TYR A 158 -4.01 0.10 -21.28
C TYR A 158 -4.96 0.30 -22.46
N GLN A 159 -5.27 1.56 -22.81
CA GLN A 159 -6.10 1.92 -23.97
C GLN A 159 -5.45 1.54 -25.31
N GLN A 160 -4.12 1.55 -25.39
CA GLN A 160 -3.36 1.16 -26.59
C GLN A 160 -3.12 -0.37 -26.66
N THR A 161 -3.27 -1.06 -25.54
CA THR A 161 -2.99 -2.49 -25.41
C THR A 161 -4.25 -3.31 -25.67
N ASN A 162 -4.08 -4.54 -26.15
CA ASN A 162 -5.16 -5.51 -26.18
C ASN A 162 -5.52 -5.89 -24.72
N VAL A 163 -6.59 -5.31 -24.16
CA VAL A 163 -7.10 -5.61 -22.81
C VAL A 163 -7.18 -7.11 -22.53
N LYS A 164 -7.60 -7.89 -23.53
CA LYS A 164 -7.65 -9.35 -23.41
C LYS A 164 -6.26 -9.93 -23.11
N LYS A 165 -5.22 -9.46 -23.78
CA LYS A 165 -3.84 -9.90 -23.53
C LYS A 165 -3.43 -9.61 -22.09
N TYR A 166 -3.73 -8.42 -21.57
CA TYR A 166 -3.39 -8.07 -20.18
C TYR A 166 -4.06 -9.04 -19.18
N ASN A 167 -5.33 -9.36 -19.39
CA ASN A 167 -6.06 -10.31 -18.55
C ASN A 167 -5.53 -11.75 -18.70
N ASP A 168 -5.20 -12.16 -19.93
CA ASP A 168 -4.59 -13.46 -20.21
C ASP A 168 -3.21 -13.58 -19.51
N ASP A 169 -2.43 -12.49 -19.49
CA ASP A 169 -1.13 -12.43 -18.82
C ASP A 169 -1.28 -12.52 -17.29
N ILE A 170 -2.24 -11.80 -16.69
CA ILE A 170 -2.58 -11.94 -15.26
C ILE A 170 -2.94 -13.38 -14.92
N GLN A 171 -3.90 -13.98 -15.65
CA GLN A 171 -4.31 -15.36 -15.42
C GLN A 171 -3.16 -16.36 -15.57
N THR A 172 -2.26 -16.10 -16.52
CA THR A 172 -1.07 -16.93 -16.73
C THR A 172 -0.13 -16.85 -15.53
N GLN A 173 0.14 -15.66 -14.98
CA GLN A 173 0.98 -15.54 -13.78
C GLN A 173 0.28 -16.10 -12.54
N THR A 174 -1.03 -15.90 -12.39
CA THR A 174 -1.81 -16.49 -11.28
C THR A 174 -1.65 -18.01 -11.26
N LYS A 175 -1.82 -18.68 -12.40
CA LYS A 175 -1.65 -20.14 -12.51
C LYS A 175 -0.23 -20.62 -12.17
N LYS A 176 0.81 -19.82 -12.43
CA LYS A 176 2.18 -20.14 -12.02
C LYS A 176 2.33 -20.02 -10.52
N LEU A 177 1.85 -18.93 -9.94
CA LEU A 177 1.89 -18.70 -8.50
C LEU A 177 1.12 -19.78 -7.72
N GLU A 178 -0.05 -20.19 -8.20
CA GLU A 178 -0.83 -21.30 -7.63
C GLU A 178 -0.05 -22.61 -7.60
N ARG A 179 0.77 -22.92 -8.62
CA ARG A 179 1.62 -24.12 -8.63
C ARG A 179 2.71 -24.04 -7.56
N VAL A 180 3.27 -22.86 -7.31
CA VAL A 180 4.25 -22.66 -6.24
C VAL A 180 3.57 -22.83 -4.88
N TYR A 181 2.39 -22.24 -4.67
CA TYR A 181 1.61 -22.44 -3.45
C TYR A 181 1.27 -23.91 -3.22
N PHE A 182 0.83 -24.63 -4.25
CA PHE A 182 0.59 -26.07 -4.16
C PHE A 182 1.84 -26.85 -3.76
N SER A 183 3.00 -26.48 -4.33
CA SER A 183 4.29 -27.10 -4.00
C SER A 183 4.70 -26.86 -2.55
N ILE A 184 4.49 -25.64 -2.03
CA ILE A 184 4.73 -25.29 -0.62
C ILE A 184 3.78 -26.05 0.31
N GLN A 185 2.49 -26.08 -0.01
CA GLN A 185 1.47 -26.78 0.79
C GLN A 185 1.70 -28.30 0.84
N SER A 186 2.22 -28.87 -0.25
CA SER A 186 2.53 -30.29 -0.35
C SER A 186 3.85 -30.66 0.34
N ALA A 187 4.68 -29.68 0.69
CA ALA A 187 5.96 -29.91 1.32
C ALA A 187 5.83 -29.93 2.85
N ASP A 188 6.56 -30.84 3.51
CA ASP A 188 6.76 -30.79 4.96
C ASP A 188 7.83 -29.74 5.30
N VAL A 189 7.45 -28.46 5.18
CA VAL A 189 8.36 -27.30 5.30
C VAL A 189 9.28 -27.38 6.53
N PRO A 190 8.80 -27.74 7.75
CA PRO A 190 9.66 -27.88 8.92
C PRO A 190 10.78 -28.93 8.80
N LYS A 191 10.64 -29.90 7.89
CA LYS A 191 11.63 -30.97 7.68
C LYS A 191 12.53 -30.74 6.46
N LEU A 192 12.32 -29.65 5.72
CA LEU A 192 13.13 -29.38 4.54
C LEU A 192 14.56 -28.96 4.91
N PRO A 193 15.58 -29.48 4.22
CA PRO A 193 16.93 -28.94 4.29
C PRO A 193 16.96 -27.46 3.88
N ILE A 194 17.83 -26.66 4.50
CA ILE A 194 17.96 -25.21 4.26
C ILE A 194 18.06 -24.86 2.76
N LYS A 195 18.81 -25.65 1.98
CA LYS A 195 18.93 -25.44 0.53
C LYS A 195 17.59 -25.59 -0.21
N GLN A 196 16.78 -26.57 0.16
CA GLN A 196 15.47 -26.78 -0.45
C GLN A 196 14.48 -25.69 -0.02
N LEU A 197 14.54 -25.28 1.26
CA LEU A 197 13.76 -24.16 1.76
C LEU A 197 14.11 -22.86 1.01
N GLY A 198 15.40 -22.58 0.79
CA GLY A 198 15.86 -21.44 0.03
C GLY A 198 15.39 -21.45 -1.42
N ASN A 199 15.39 -22.63 -2.06
CA ASN A 199 14.86 -22.77 -3.44
C ASN A 199 13.35 -22.50 -3.50
N LEU A 200 12.56 -23.07 -2.58
CA LEU A 200 11.11 -22.83 -2.53
C LEU A 200 10.80 -21.36 -2.27
N TYR A 201 11.55 -20.72 -1.37
CA TYR A 201 11.39 -19.30 -1.10
C TYR A 201 11.73 -18.44 -2.31
N GLN A 202 12.82 -18.76 -3.04
CA GLN A 202 13.19 -18.04 -4.26
C GLN A 202 12.14 -18.20 -5.36
N GLU A 203 11.58 -19.40 -5.52
CA GLU A 203 10.52 -19.66 -6.50
C GLU A 203 9.24 -18.88 -6.15
N LEU A 204 8.85 -18.88 -4.87
CA LEU A 204 7.76 -18.03 -4.37
C LEU A 204 8.04 -16.55 -4.66
N HIS A 205 9.23 -16.09 -4.32
CA HIS A 205 9.64 -14.71 -4.53
C HIS A 205 9.52 -14.29 -5.99
N ASP A 206 10.07 -15.09 -6.90
CA ASP A 206 10.12 -14.77 -8.33
C ASP A 206 8.74 -14.81 -8.98
N GLU A 207 7.91 -15.81 -8.68
CA GLU A 207 6.58 -15.90 -9.28
C GLU A 207 5.60 -14.88 -8.65
N TYR A 208 5.69 -14.65 -7.33
CA TYR A 208 4.88 -13.62 -6.67
C TYR A 208 5.20 -12.23 -7.20
N THR A 209 6.48 -11.87 -7.32
CA THR A 209 6.88 -10.53 -7.77
C THR A 209 6.48 -10.26 -9.22
N ARG A 210 6.54 -11.27 -10.10
CA ARG A 210 6.05 -11.16 -11.49
C ARG A 210 4.53 -11.03 -11.57
N TRP A 211 3.81 -11.82 -10.79
CA TRP A 211 2.35 -11.75 -10.71
C TRP A 211 1.90 -10.38 -10.18
N PHE A 212 2.46 -9.95 -9.05
CA PHE A 212 2.03 -8.73 -8.37
C PHE A 212 2.49 -7.45 -9.10
N ALA A 213 3.52 -7.52 -9.94
CA ALA A 213 3.92 -6.41 -10.81
C ALA A 213 2.79 -5.91 -11.70
N LEU A 214 1.93 -6.82 -12.18
CA LEU A 214 0.76 -6.49 -12.97
C LEU A 214 -0.26 -5.74 -12.12
N LEU A 215 -0.47 -6.17 -10.88
CA LEU A 215 -1.48 -5.63 -9.96
C LEU A 215 -1.05 -4.33 -9.27
N TRP A 216 0.25 -4.01 -9.22
CA TRP A 216 0.74 -2.70 -8.76
C TRP A 216 0.21 -1.51 -9.57
N THR A 217 -0.44 -1.76 -10.71
CA THR A 217 -1.05 -0.71 -11.53
C THR A 217 -2.38 -0.18 -10.98
N THR A 218 -3.04 -0.91 -10.08
CA THR A 218 -4.41 -0.59 -9.62
C THR A 218 -4.51 0.74 -8.89
N GLU A 219 -3.66 0.97 -7.88
CA GLU A 219 -3.69 2.19 -7.08
C GLU A 219 -3.41 3.47 -7.90
N PRO A 220 -2.36 3.55 -8.75
CA PRO A 220 -2.14 4.71 -9.61
C PRO A 220 -3.31 4.98 -10.57
N VAL A 221 -3.89 3.92 -11.16
CA VAL A 221 -5.04 4.05 -12.06
C VAL A 221 -6.25 4.56 -11.31
N ALA A 222 -6.54 4.04 -10.11
CA ALA A 222 -7.64 4.50 -9.27
C ALA A 222 -7.49 5.99 -8.91
N ILE A 223 -6.30 6.41 -8.47
CA ILE A 223 -6.00 7.81 -8.14
C ILE A 223 -6.25 8.72 -9.36
N ARG A 224 -5.69 8.38 -10.52
CA ARG A 224 -5.85 9.19 -11.73
C ARG A 224 -7.29 9.20 -12.24
N ALA A 225 -7.96 8.05 -12.23
CA ALA A 225 -9.34 7.93 -12.68
C ALA A 225 -10.27 8.76 -11.79
N GLU A 226 -10.13 8.68 -10.47
CA GLU A 226 -10.92 9.48 -9.55
C GLU A 226 -10.69 10.98 -9.75
N GLU A 227 -9.44 11.42 -9.93
CA GLU A 227 -9.10 12.82 -10.19
C GLU A 227 -9.80 13.36 -11.45
N VAL A 228 -9.68 12.65 -12.57
CA VAL A 228 -10.27 13.06 -13.85
C VAL A 228 -11.80 12.98 -13.79
N LEU A 229 -12.36 11.90 -13.22
CA LEU A 229 -13.81 11.75 -13.10
C LEU A 229 -14.43 12.82 -12.19
N LYS A 230 -13.76 13.24 -11.12
CA LYS A 230 -14.23 14.36 -10.28
C LYS A 230 -14.34 15.66 -11.08
N MET A 231 -13.43 15.90 -12.01
CA MET A 231 -13.46 17.08 -12.88
C MET A 231 -14.56 16.97 -13.95
N GLU A 232 -14.66 15.83 -14.62
CA GLU A 232 -15.62 15.61 -15.71
C GLU A 232 -17.07 15.47 -15.21
N LEU A 233 -17.27 14.93 -14.01
CA LEU A 233 -18.58 14.70 -13.38
C LEU A 233 -18.88 15.70 -12.27
N LYS A 234 -18.29 16.91 -12.31
CA LYS A 234 -18.48 17.95 -11.28
C LYS A 234 -19.94 18.35 -11.03
N ASP A 235 -20.80 18.13 -12.02
CA ASP A 235 -22.24 18.45 -11.98
C ASP A 235 -23.10 17.24 -11.54
N ALA A 236 -22.51 16.05 -11.39
CA ALA A 236 -23.19 14.88 -10.87
C ALA A 236 -23.36 15.00 -9.35
N SER A 237 -24.49 14.52 -8.83
CA SER A 237 -24.67 14.40 -7.38
C SER A 237 -23.68 13.39 -6.77
N GLU A 238 -23.37 13.51 -5.48
CA GLU A 238 -22.49 12.55 -4.78
C GLU A 238 -22.94 11.09 -4.96
N ARG A 239 -24.26 10.85 -4.98
CA ARG A 239 -24.84 9.52 -5.22
C ARG A 239 -24.60 9.04 -6.65
N GLU A 240 -24.75 9.91 -7.65
CA GLU A 240 -24.48 9.58 -9.04
C GLU A 240 -22.99 9.32 -9.26
N PHE A 241 -22.12 10.15 -8.68
CA PHE A 241 -20.67 9.95 -8.70
C PHE A 241 -20.30 8.59 -8.12
N ALA A 242 -20.77 8.28 -6.91
CA ALA A 242 -20.53 6.98 -6.25
C ALA A 242 -21.06 5.79 -7.07
N LEU A 243 -22.20 5.92 -7.74
CA LEU A 243 -22.74 4.86 -8.60
C LEU A 243 -21.86 4.63 -9.85
N LEU A 244 -21.29 5.69 -10.41
CA LEU A 244 -20.43 5.61 -11.59
C LEU A 244 -19.04 5.06 -11.25
N THR A 245 -18.52 5.36 -10.06
CA THR A 245 -17.16 4.97 -9.65
C THR A 245 -17.09 3.68 -8.83
N SER A 246 -18.22 3.16 -8.34
CA SER A 246 -18.27 1.85 -7.68
C SER A 246 -18.07 0.70 -8.66
N THR A 247 -17.45 -0.39 -8.21
CA THR A 247 -17.29 -1.57 -9.07
C THR A 247 -18.64 -2.24 -9.34
N THR A 248 -18.77 -2.83 -10.53
CA THR A 248 -19.89 -3.70 -10.89
C THR A 248 -19.65 -5.17 -10.52
N HIS A 249 -18.53 -5.48 -9.89
CA HIS A 249 -18.21 -6.81 -9.37
C HIS A 249 -18.61 -6.92 -7.89
N VAL A 250 -18.91 -8.15 -7.45
CA VAL A 250 -19.05 -8.45 -6.02
C VAL A 250 -17.69 -8.27 -5.38
N SER A 251 -17.59 -7.50 -4.29
CA SER A 251 -16.32 -7.39 -3.58
C SER A 251 -16.01 -8.63 -2.76
N PHE A 252 -14.75 -8.96 -2.57
CA PHE A 252 -14.27 -10.04 -1.72
C PHE A 252 -14.82 -9.94 -0.29
N THR A 253 -14.92 -8.72 0.24
CA THR A 253 -15.57 -8.46 1.54
C THR A 253 -17.04 -8.88 1.52
N GLN A 254 -17.77 -8.58 0.44
CA GLN A 254 -19.15 -9.01 0.30
C GLN A 254 -19.28 -10.53 0.13
N GLU A 255 -18.37 -11.18 -0.59
CA GLU A 255 -18.35 -12.65 -0.72
C GLU A 255 -18.19 -13.35 0.64
N ILE A 256 -17.32 -12.80 1.50
CA ILE A 256 -17.14 -13.26 2.88
C ILE A 256 -18.46 -13.13 3.66
N GLU A 257 -19.09 -11.95 3.59
CA GLU A 257 -20.33 -11.66 4.30
C GLU A 257 -21.49 -12.56 3.85
N ASP A 258 -21.63 -12.77 2.54
CA ASP A 258 -22.64 -13.65 1.94
C ASP A 258 -22.42 -15.11 2.37
N SER A 259 -21.16 -15.55 2.39
CA SER A 259 -20.80 -16.91 2.83
C SER A 259 -21.10 -17.14 4.31
N LEU A 260 -20.82 -16.16 5.19
CA LEU A 260 -21.22 -16.21 6.60
C LEU A 260 -22.74 -16.20 6.76
N GLN A 261 -23.43 -15.35 6.01
CA GLN A 261 -24.88 -15.21 6.08
C GLN A 261 -25.60 -16.48 5.60
N ALA A 262 -25.04 -17.19 4.62
CA ALA A 262 -25.56 -18.49 4.18
C ALA A 262 -25.52 -19.53 5.32
N ILE A 263 -24.44 -19.57 6.11
CA ILE A 263 -24.31 -20.46 7.27
C ILE A 263 -25.32 -20.09 8.37
N VAL A 264 -25.42 -18.79 8.70
CA VAL A 264 -26.37 -18.27 9.70
C VAL A 264 -27.81 -18.58 9.31
N SER A 265 -28.15 -18.38 8.02
CA SER A 265 -29.49 -18.66 7.50
C SER A 265 -29.83 -20.14 7.53
N ALA A 266 -28.85 -21.01 7.25
CA ALA A 266 -29.02 -22.46 7.36
C ALA A 266 -29.33 -22.87 8.80
N LEU A 267 -28.57 -22.36 9.78
CA LEU A 267 -28.80 -22.62 11.21
C LEU A 267 -30.17 -22.13 11.70
N ARG A 268 -30.61 -20.94 11.27
CA ARG A 268 -31.94 -20.41 11.61
C ARG A 268 -33.07 -21.27 11.06
N ARG A 269 -32.94 -21.79 9.84
CA ARG A 269 -33.97 -22.62 9.19
C ARG A 269 -34.06 -24.02 9.78
N THR A 270 -32.93 -24.62 10.16
CA THR A 270 -32.89 -25.99 10.67
C THR A 270 -33.05 -26.09 12.19
N HIS A 271 -33.05 -24.96 12.91
CA HIS A 271 -32.86 -24.92 14.37
C HIS A 271 -31.66 -25.78 14.83
N GLY A 272 -30.65 -25.90 13.96
CA GLY A 272 -29.54 -26.81 14.11
C GLY A 272 -28.46 -26.29 15.05
N SER A 273 -27.50 -27.17 15.35
CA SER A 273 -26.29 -26.81 16.09
C SER A 273 -25.17 -26.41 15.11
N PRO A 274 -24.29 -25.47 15.47
CA PRO A 274 -23.03 -25.23 14.74
C PRO A 274 -22.13 -26.46 14.61
N HIS A 275 -22.43 -27.53 15.36
CA HIS A 275 -21.73 -28.82 15.33
C HIS A 275 -22.43 -29.88 14.48
N ASP A 276 -23.52 -29.53 13.78
CA ASP A 276 -24.16 -30.42 12.81
C ASP A 276 -23.18 -30.72 11.64
N PRO A 277 -23.03 -31.98 11.18
CA PRO A 277 -22.14 -32.34 10.08
C PRO A 277 -22.31 -31.47 8.81
N ARG A 278 -23.54 -31.10 8.46
CA ARG A 278 -23.79 -30.24 7.29
C ARG A 278 -23.27 -28.82 7.50
N ILE A 279 -23.45 -28.27 8.69
CA ILE A 279 -22.98 -26.92 9.04
C ILE A 279 -21.45 -26.91 9.15
N LEU A 280 -20.87 -27.96 9.74
CA LEU A 280 -19.42 -28.14 9.79
C LEU A 280 -18.80 -28.17 8.39
N ALA A 281 -19.43 -28.86 7.42
CA ALA A 281 -18.97 -28.83 6.04
C ALA A 281 -19.01 -27.41 5.42
N MET A 282 -20.01 -26.59 5.75
CA MET A 282 -20.07 -25.20 5.31
C MET A 282 -19.00 -24.32 5.99
N ILE A 283 -18.74 -24.54 7.29
CA ILE A 283 -17.67 -23.88 8.03
C ILE A 283 -16.30 -24.24 7.45
N ASP A 284 -16.11 -25.50 7.06
CA ASP A 284 -14.87 -25.97 6.43
C ASP A 284 -14.64 -25.32 5.07
N ALA A 285 -15.68 -25.25 4.23
CA ALA A 285 -15.61 -24.54 2.95
C ALA A 285 -15.31 -23.05 3.16
N PHE A 286 -15.94 -22.41 4.15
CA PHE A 286 -15.65 -21.03 4.51
C PHE A 286 -14.18 -20.84 4.93
N GLN A 287 -13.69 -21.71 5.83
CA GLN A 287 -12.31 -21.65 6.28
C GLN A 287 -11.34 -21.83 5.11
N GLN A 288 -11.58 -22.78 4.21
CA GLN A 288 -10.72 -23.02 3.04
C GLN A 288 -10.61 -21.80 2.13
N ASN A 289 -11.70 -21.07 1.93
CA ASN A 289 -11.72 -19.90 1.05
C ASN A 289 -11.17 -18.63 1.72
N TYR A 290 -11.37 -18.49 3.04
CA TYR A 290 -11.16 -17.22 3.75
C TYR A 290 -10.19 -17.34 4.95
N PHE A 291 -9.32 -18.36 4.99
CA PHE A 291 -8.43 -18.61 6.14
C PHE A 291 -7.50 -17.44 6.48
N TRP A 292 -7.23 -16.55 5.53
CA TRP A 292 -6.25 -15.47 5.62
C TRP A 292 -6.88 -14.09 5.87
N MET A 293 -8.21 -13.98 6.01
CA MET A 293 -8.94 -12.70 6.05
C MET A 293 -8.55 -11.75 7.21
N HIS A 294 -7.75 -12.21 8.17
CA HIS A 294 -7.23 -11.39 9.27
C HIS A 294 -5.73 -11.09 9.16
N ASN A 295 -5.08 -11.53 8.08
CA ASN A 295 -3.67 -11.26 7.83
C ASN A 295 -3.43 -9.78 7.54
N ASN A 296 -2.23 -9.32 7.87
CA ASN A 296 -1.72 -8.02 7.47
C ASN A 296 -0.20 -8.12 7.24
N TYR A 297 0.47 -7.02 6.93
CA TYR A 297 1.92 -7.03 6.67
C TYR A 297 2.78 -7.27 7.91
N PHE A 298 2.20 -7.33 9.10
CA PHE A 298 2.89 -7.62 10.36
C PHE A 298 2.70 -9.07 10.80
N GLU A 299 1.46 -9.54 10.88
CA GLU A 299 1.09 -10.83 11.44
C GLU A 299 0.30 -11.68 10.44
N THR A 300 0.58 -12.99 10.47
CA THR A 300 -0.20 -14.01 9.76
C THR A 300 -1.02 -14.82 10.76
N LYS A 301 -2.33 -14.86 10.58
CA LYS A 301 -3.26 -15.65 11.39
C LYS A 301 -4.10 -16.55 10.49
N VAL A 302 -3.92 -17.85 10.62
CA VAL A 302 -4.81 -18.83 9.99
C VAL A 302 -6.09 -18.92 10.80
N LEU A 303 -7.20 -18.51 10.19
CA LEU A 303 -8.53 -18.62 10.78
C LEU A 303 -8.83 -20.08 11.12
N GLN A 304 -9.31 -20.31 12.33
CA GLN A 304 -9.68 -21.64 12.84
C GLN A 304 -11.20 -21.74 12.96
N ARG A 305 -11.73 -22.97 12.93
CA ARG A 305 -13.18 -23.25 13.04
C ARG A 305 -13.82 -22.57 14.25
N GLU A 306 -13.13 -22.55 15.39
CA GLU A 306 -13.63 -21.98 16.63
C GLU A 306 -13.90 -20.48 16.50
N HIS A 307 -13.06 -19.77 15.75
CA HIS A 307 -13.24 -18.35 15.46
C HIS A 307 -14.50 -18.11 14.61
N ILE A 308 -14.71 -18.96 13.59
CA ILE A 308 -15.89 -18.88 12.70
C ILE A 308 -17.17 -19.19 13.48
N ILE A 309 -17.16 -20.23 14.32
CA ILE A 309 -18.29 -20.60 15.19
C ILE A 309 -18.64 -19.45 16.14
N LEU A 310 -17.63 -18.80 16.72
CA LEU A 310 -17.85 -17.66 17.60
C LEU A 310 -18.52 -16.49 16.85
N GLU A 311 -18.07 -16.20 15.64
CA GLU A 311 -18.64 -15.14 14.81
C GLU A 311 -20.09 -15.45 14.39
N ILE A 312 -20.38 -16.69 13.99
CA ILE A 312 -21.74 -17.16 13.70
C ILE A 312 -22.65 -16.99 14.92
N LYS A 313 -22.18 -17.38 16.12
CA LYS A 313 -22.96 -17.25 17.36
C LYS A 313 -23.32 -15.79 17.66
N LYS A 314 -22.38 -14.85 17.49
CA LYS A 314 -22.65 -13.42 17.64
C LYS A 314 -23.74 -12.95 16.67
N ARG A 315 -23.66 -13.35 15.41
CA ARG A 315 -24.63 -12.97 14.36
C ARG A 315 -26.01 -13.59 14.56
N LEU A 316 -26.09 -14.79 15.14
CA LEU A 316 -27.37 -15.41 15.51
C LEU A 316 -28.10 -14.61 16.61
N MET A 317 -27.35 -13.99 17.53
CA MET A 317 -27.89 -13.14 18.60
C MET A 317 -28.26 -11.73 18.13
N ALA A 318 -27.72 -11.28 16.99
CA ALA A 318 -28.04 -9.97 16.41
C ALA A 318 -29.44 -9.98 15.74
N PRO A 319 -30.17 -8.84 15.76
CA PRO A 319 -31.40 -8.70 14.99
C PRO A 319 -31.14 -9.01 13.51
N VAL A 320 -32.14 -9.59 12.82
CA VAL A 320 -32.03 -9.81 11.37
C VAL A 320 -31.98 -8.46 10.67
N THR A 321 -30.79 -8.02 10.28
CA THR A 321 -30.63 -6.93 9.33
C THR A 321 -30.79 -7.50 7.93
N GLU A 322 -31.94 -7.25 7.31
CA GLU A 322 -32.08 -7.37 5.86
C GLU A 322 -31.31 -6.20 5.23
N GLY A 323 -30.02 -6.43 5.00
CA GLY A 323 -29.12 -5.44 4.43
C GLY A 323 -28.06 -6.13 3.62
N GLY A 324 -28.47 -6.80 2.53
CA GLY A 324 -27.51 -7.09 1.48
C GLY A 324 -27.05 -5.76 0.90
N TYR A 325 -25.75 -5.53 0.79
CA TYR A 325 -25.25 -4.40 0.01
C TYR A 325 -25.78 -4.57 -1.41
N ALA A 326 -26.51 -3.58 -1.89
CA ALA A 326 -27.06 -3.61 -3.23
C ALA A 326 -25.90 -3.67 -4.22
N HIS A 327 -25.71 -4.82 -4.84
CA HIS A 327 -24.82 -4.97 -5.99
C HIS A 327 -25.22 -3.89 -7.01
N VAL A 328 -24.28 -3.01 -7.37
CA VAL A 328 -24.52 -2.04 -8.42
C VAL A 328 -24.66 -2.83 -9.71
N ALA A 329 -25.89 -3.03 -10.16
CA ALA A 329 -26.14 -3.73 -11.39
C ALA A 329 -25.54 -2.91 -12.54
N SER A 330 -24.73 -3.52 -13.41
CA SER A 330 -24.11 -2.85 -14.56
C SER A 330 -25.16 -2.08 -15.40
N ALA A 331 -26.40 -2.55 -15.42
CA ALA A 331 -27.54 -1.88 -16.04
C ALA A 331 -27.85 -0.49 -15.44
N GLN A 332 -27.74 -0.31 -14.13
CA GLN A 332 -27.96 0.99 -13.46
C GLN A 332 -26.85 1.98 -13.83
N LYS A 333 -25.60 1.52 -13.85
CA LYS A 333 -24.45 2.33 -14.27
C LYS A 333 -24.61 2.75 -15.73
N LEU A 334 -24.91 1.81 -16.63
CA LEU A 334 -25.16 2.08 -18.06
C LEU A 334 -26.30 3.08 -18.27
N ALA A 335 -27.44 2.89 -17.60
CA ALA A 335 -28.58 3.79 -17.69
C ALA A 335 -28.22 5.21 -17.21
N LEU A 336 -27.42 5.33 -16.15
CA LEU A 336 -26.95 6.63 -15.65
C LEU A 336 -25.98 7.30 -16.64
N MET A 337 -25.06 6.56 -17.25
CA MET A 337 -24.14 7.09 -18.26
C MET A 337 -24.90 7.64 -19.49
N GLU A 338 -25.98 6.97 -19.90
CA GLU A 338 -26.85 7.46 -20.98
C GLU A 338 -27.68 8.68 -20.55
N LYS A 339 -28.26 8.66 -19.35
CA LYS A 339 -29.00 9.80 -18.77
C LYS A 339 -28.15 11.06 -18.73
N LEU A 340 -26.90 10.95 -18.30
CA LEU A 340 -25.95 12.07 -18.18
C LEU A 340 -25.27 12.42 -19.51
N ARG A 341 -25.51 11.67 -20.59
CA ARG A 341 -24.91 11.87 -21.92
C ARG A 341 -23.38 11.94 -21.86
N LEU A 342 -22.76 11.06 -21.09
CA LEU A 342 -21.30 11.04 -20.90
C LEU A 342 -20.58 10.78 -22.22
N GLY A 343 -19.47 11.48 -22.46
CA GLY A 343 -18.64 11.31 -23.65
C GLY A 343 -17.89 9.98 -23.67
N ALA A 344 -17.37 9.60 -24.85
CA ALA A 344 -16.65 8.34 -25.03
C ALA A 344 -15.44 8.20 -24.11
N HIS A 345 -14.72 9.30 -23.85
CA HIS A 345 -13.57 9.32 -22.95
C HIS A 345 -13.97 9.01 -21.49
N THR A 346 -14.96 9.72 -20.95
CA THR A 346 -15.48 9.52 -19.59
C THR A 346 -16.00 8.10 -19.39
N ARG A 347 -16.75 7.57 -20.37
CA ARG A 347 -17.25 6.18 -20.33
C ARG A 347 -16.11 5.17 -20.28
N ALA A 348 -15.12 5.32 -21.16
CA ALA A 348 -13.95 4.43 -21.16
C ALA A 348 -13.18 4.50 -19.84
N LEU A 349 -13.06 5.70 -19.24
CA LEU A 349 -12.38 5.85 -17.95
C LEU A 349 -13.17 5.20 -16.80
N ILE A 350 -14.50 5.27 -16.80
CA ILE A 350 -15.36 4.56 -15.85
C ILE A 350 -15.17 3.04 -15.97
N GLU A 351 -15.13 2.50 -17.19
CA GLU A 351 -14.91 1.07 -17.44
C GLU A 351 -13.50 0.62 -17.01
N ILE A 352 -12.47 1.43 -17.28
CA ILE A 352 -11.11 1.19 -16.82
C ILE A 352 -11.07 1.19 -15.29
N SER A 353 -11.65 2.20 -14.64
CA SER A 353 -11.70 2.29 -13.18
C SER A 353 -12.36 1.05 -12.57
N ASP A 354 -13.50 0.62 -13.10
CA ASP A 354 -14.22 -0.56 -12.64
C ASP A 354 -13.35 -1.83 -12.70
N HIS A 355 -12.65 -2.03 -13.82
CA HIS A 355 -11.78 -3.19 -13.99
C HIS A 355 -10.57 -3.18 -13.04
N PHE A 356 -9.92 -2.03 -12.84
CA PHE A 356 -8.77 -1.95 -11.93
C PHE A 356 -9.17 -2.00 -10.46
N ILE A 357 -10.37 -1.52 -10.09
CA ILE A 357 -10.94 -1.73 -8.75
C ILE A 357 -11.16 -3.23 -8.51
N TYR A 358 -11.73 -3.95 -9.49
CA TYR A 358 -11.90 -5.40 -9.40
C TYR A 358 -10.57 -6.16 -9.28
N LEU A 359 -9.50 -5.69 -9.94
CA LEU A 359 -8.17 -6.30 -9.81
C LEU A 359 -7.48 -6.00 -8.47
N GLN A 360 -7.87 -4.92 -7.78
CA GLN A 360 -7.31 -4.52 -6.49
C GLN A 360 -7.87 -5.31 -5.32
N ASP A 361 -9.17 -5.60 -5.41
CA ASP A 361 -9.93 -6.38 -4.44
C ASP A 361 -9.67 -7.89 -4.62
#